data_AF-A0A924MA12-F1
#
_entry.id   AF-A0A924MA12-F1
#
_cell.length_a   1.000
_cell.length_b   1.000
_cell.length_c   1.000
_cell.angle_alpha   90.00
_cell.angle_beta   90.00
_cell.angle_gamma   90.00
#
_symmetry.space_group_name_H-M   'P 1'
#
loop_
_entity.id
_entity.type
_entity.pdbx_description
1 polymer ?
#
loop_
_entity_poly.entity_id
_entity_poly.type
_entity_poly.pdbx_seq_one_letter_code
_entity_poly.pdbx_strand_id
1 'polypeptide(L)'
;MFLGRLIENDLISDEFKNNYVEEFKKCNQQILTGANIYKRSCDGVLTLEDVSEFGNRFALPYINFDNGQYLGDYEKTLAKNLPSLYEVADNWDNYTKLKPIIISDLANEKMVAIKSHFGNCASVYFKMAEVILKL
;
A
#
# COMPACT_ATOMS: atom_id res chain seq x y z
N MET A 1 7.00 2.56 -4.95
CA MET A 1 6.14 1.34 -4.98
C MET A 1 5.13 1.30 -3.85
N PHE A 2 5.52 1.48 -2.59
CA PHE A 2 4.57 1.49 -1.45
C PHE A 2 3.37 2.44 -1.63
N LEU A 3 3.63 3.71 -1.99
CA LEU A 3 2.56 4.68 -2.26
C LEU A 3 1.57 4.22 -3.35
N GLY A 4 2.06 3.51 -4.38
CA GLY A 4 1.21 2.95 -5.42
C GLY A 4 0.21 1.93 -4.85
N ARG A 5 0.62 1.18 -3.83
CA ARG A 5 -0.25 0.22 -3.15
C ARG A 5 -1.32 0.90 -2.30
N LEU A 6 -0.97 1.99 -1.63
CA LEU A 6 -1.93 2.81 -0.91
C LEU A 6 -2.99 3.38 -1.87
N ILE A 7 -2.58 3.87 -3.04
CA ILE A 7 -3.49 4.40 -4.08
C ILE A 7 -4.41 3.29 -4.63
N GLU A 8 -3.86 2.12 -5.00
CA GLU A 8 -4.64 0.98 -5.55
C GLU A 8 -5.74 0.50 -4.57
N ASN A 9 -5.57 0.76 -3.27
CA ASN A 9 -6.47 0.28 -2.22
C ASN A 9 -7.28 1.38 -1.53
N ASP A 10 -7.28 2.58 -2.10
CA ASP A 10 -8.02 3.74 -1.59
C ASP A 10 -7.64 4.12 -0.14
N LEU A 11 -6.35 3.97 0.21
CA LEU A 11 -5.79 4.25 1.54
C LEU A 11 -5.21 5.66 1.68
N ILE A 12 -5.44 6.50 0.69
CA ILE A 12 -4.98 7.89 0.64
C ILE A 12 -6.07 8.81 1.19
N SER A 13 -5.70 9.94 1.78
CA SER A 13 -6.69 10.93 2.23
C SER A 13 -7.44 11.55 1.05
N ASP A 14 -8.69 11.95 1.26
CA ASP A 14 -9.48 12.56 0.18
C ASP A 14 -8.90 13.91 -0.25
N GLU A 15 -8.30 14.66 0.68
CA GLU A 15 -7.57 15.89 0.38
C GLU A 15 -6.43 15.65 -0.60
N PHE A 16 -5.57 14.67 -0.33
CA PHE A 16 -4.44 14.36 -1.21
C PHE A 16 -4.91 13.86 -2.59
N LYS A 17 -5.98 13.04 -2.64
CA LYS A 17 -6.61 12.63 -3.91
C LYS A 17 -7.11 13.83 -4.71
N ASN A 18 -7.78 14.78 -4.05
CA ASN A 18 -8.37 15.96 -4.68
C ASN A 18 -7.31 16.94 -5.20
N ASN A 19 -6.18 17.04 -4.51
CA ASN A 19 -5.06 17.89 -4.93
C ASN A 19 -4.31 17.32 -6.15
N TYR A 20 -4.33 16.00 -6.36
CA TYR A 20 -3.54 15.30 -7.39
C TYR A 20 -4.38 14.32 -8.24
N VAL A 21 -5.60 14.71 -8.60
CA VAL A 21 -6.57 13.86 -9.34
C VAL A 21 -5.98 13.28 -10.62
N GLU A 22 -5.23 14.07 -11.39
CA GLU A 22 -4.69 13.65 -12.68
C GLU A 22 -3.52 12.68 -12.54
N GLU A 23 -2.67 12.86 -11.54
CA GLU A 23 -1.60 11.92 -11.18
C GLU A 23 -2.18 10.56 -10.80
N PHE A 24 -3.28 10.57 -10.04
CA PHE A 24 -3.94 9.36 -9.54
C PHE A 24 -4.60 8.59 -10.68
N LYS A 25 -5.28 9.30 -11.60
CA LYS A 25 -5.79 8.70 -12.85
C LYS A 25 -4.66 8.05 -13.64
N LYS A 26 -3.52 8.74 -13.81
CA LYS A 26 -2.36 8.21 -14.52
C LYS A 26 -1.75 7.00 -13.80
N CYS A 27 -1.73 6.98 -12.47
CA CYS A 27 -1.26 5.82 -11.71
C CYS A 27 -2.18 4.61 -11.89
N ASN A 28 -3.50 4.81 -11.85
CA ASN A 28 -4.49 3.75 -12.11
C ASN A 28 -4.40 3.20 -13.54
N GLN A 29 -4.00 4.03 -14.50
CA GLN A 29 -3.74 3.64 -15.90
C GLN A 29 -2.34 3.04 -16.13
N GLN A 30 -1.56 2.86 -15.06
CA GLN A 30 -0.18 2.39 -15.13
C GLN A 30 0.79 3.30 -15.92
N ILE A 31 0.46 4.59 -16.04
CA ILE A 31 1.30 5.60 -16.71
C ILE A 31 2.33 6.17 -15.73
N LEU A 32 1.95 6.40 -14.48
CA LEU A 32 2.85 6.89 -13.42
C LEU A 32 2.97 5.85 -12.31
N THR A 33 4.19 5.57 -11.84
CA THR A 33 4.37 4.71 -10.66
C THR A 33 4.06 5.50 -9.38
N GLY A 34 3.86 4.77 -8.28
CA GLY A 34 3.78 5.40 -6.96
C GLY A 34 5.04 6.19 -6.57
N ALA A 35 6.24 5.83 -7.07
CA ALA A 35 7.43 6.62 -6.80
C ALA A 35 7.47 7.90 -7.65
N ASN A 36 6.89 7.90 -8.86
CA ASN A 36 6.70 9.13 -9.62
C ASN A 36 5.77 10.11 -8.90
N ILE A 37 4.68 9.63 -8.30
CA ILE A 37 3.79 10.47 -7.50
C ILE A 37 4.52 11.02 -6.28
N TYR A 38 5.21 10.17 -5.52
CA TYR A 38 6.00 10.60 -4.37
C TYR A 38 6.97 11.74 -4.70
N LYS A 39 7.68 11.63 -5.83
CA LYS A 39 8.63 12.66 -6.25
C LYS A 39 7.97 13.97 -6.71
N ARG A 40 6.77 13.90 -7.31
CA ARG A 40 6.11 15.04 -7.97
C ARG A 40 5.11 15.76 -7.09
N SER A 41 4.50 15.05 -6.15
CA SER A 41 3.32 15.48 -5.39
C SER A 41 3.58 15.55 -3.88
N CYS A 42 4.67 14.92 -3.40
CA CYS A 42 4.99 14.88 -1.98
C CYS A 42 6.28 15.65 -1.65
N ASP A 43 6.97 16.25 -2.63
CA ASP A 43 8.27 16.93 -2.43
C ASP A 43 9.30 16.10 -1.62
N GLY A 44 9.22 14.77 -1.75
CA GLY A 44 10.09 13.84 -1.03
C GLY A 44 9.68 13.55 0.42
N VAL A 45 8.48 13.95 0.86
CA VAL A 45 7.94 13.69 2.21
C VAL A 45 6.49 13.22 2.13
N LEU A 46 6.21 11.98 2.51
CA LEU A 46 4.84 11.48 2.68
C LEU A 46 4.43 11.64 4.15
N THR A 47 3.39 12.42 4.40
CA THR A 47 2.92 12.78 5.74
C THR A 47 1.73 11.94 6.19
N LEU A 48 1.37 12.06 7.47
CA LEU A 48 0.15 11.45 8.01
C LEU A 48 -1.11 11.99 7.36
N GLU A 49 -1.11 13.25 6.93
CA GLU A 49 -2.28 13.92 6.33
C GLU A 49 -2.51 13.48 4.88
N ASP A 50 -1.45 13.00 4.20
CA ASP A 50 -1.55 12.45 2.84
C ASP A 50 -2.21 11.06 2.81
N VAL A 51 -2.21 10.35 3.94
CA VAL A 51 -2.73 8.99 4.07
C VAL A 51 -4.03 9.02 4.88
N SER A 52 -5.03 8.21 4.50
CA SER A 52 -6.27 8.18 5.27
C SER A 52 -6.04 7.64 6.68
N GLU A 53 -6.94 7.91 7.62
CA GLU A 53 -6.84 7.35 8.98
C GLU A 53 -6.71 5.82 8.94
N PHE A 54 -7.51 5.16 8.10
CA PHE A 54 -7.45 3.72 7.90
C PHE A 54 -6.13 3.28 7.24
N GLY A 55 -5.64 4.04 6.26
CA GLY A 55 -4.33 3.78 5.64
C GLY A 55 -3.17 3.89 6.62
N ASN A 56 -3.20 4.87 7.53
CA ASN A 56 -2.15 5.08 8.53
C ASN A 56 -2.09 3.97 9.58
N ARG A 57 -3.24 3.37 9.96
CA ARG A 57 -3.28 2.22 10.88
C ARG A 57 -2.42 1.06 10.38
N PHE A 58 -2.43 0.85 9.07
CA PHE A 58 -1.61 -0.13 8.39
C PHE A 58 -0.19 0.37 8.10
N ALA A 59 -0.06 1.55 7.52
CA ALA A 59 1.20 2.02 6.96
C ALA A 59 2.25 2.21 8.05
N LEU A 60 1.90 2.84 9.17
CA LEU A 60 2.83 3.22 10.22
C LEU A 60 3.60 2.05 10.85
N PRO A 61 2.96 0.96 11.32
CA PRO A 61 3.69 -0.19 11.85
C PRO A 61 4.48 -0.91 10.76
N TYR A 62 4.02 -0.90 9.51
CA TYR A 62 4.64 -1.66 8.42
C TYR A 62 5.91 -1.00 7.86
N ILE A 63 5.94 0.33 7.72
CA ILE A 63 7.08 1.09 7.17
C ILE A 63 8.04 1.60 8.24
N ASN A 64 7.79 1.31 9.51
CA ASN A 64 8.64 1.75 10.61
C ASN A 64 10.11 1.32 10.37
N PHE A 65 11.06 2.25 10.49
CA PHE A 65 12.47 1.96 10.20
C PHE A 65 13.15 1.08 11.26
N ASP A 66 12.67 1.09 12.50
CA ASP A 66 13.26 0.34 13.60
C ASP A 66 12.73 -1.10 13.66
N ASN A 67 11.44 -1.31 13.37
CA ASN A 67 10.77 -2.60 13.55
C ASN A 67 9.74 -2.96 12.48
N GLY A 68 9.64 -2.17 11.42
CA GLY A 68 8.74 -2.42 10.30
C GLY A 68 9.25 -3.51 9.37
N GLN A 69 8.33 -4.08 8.60
CA GLN A 69 8.59 -5.23 7.73
C GLN A 69 8.88 -4.83 6.28
N TYR A 70 8.48 -3.62 5.87
CA TYR A 70 8.54 -3.19 4.48
C TYR A 70 9.93 -3.33 3.85
N LEU A 71 10.98 -2.92 4.55
CA LEU A 71 12.35 -2.96 4.01
C LEU A 71 12.82 -4.40 3.77
N GLY A 72 12.53 -5.30 4.70
CA GLY A 72 12.88 -6.72 4.58
C GLY A 72 12.10 -7.41 3.46
N ASP A 73 10.80 -7.12 3.34
CA ASP A 73 9.96 -7.64 2.26
C ASP A 73 10.43 -7.12 0.89
N TYR A 74 10.78 -5.84 0.82
CA TYR A 74 11.32 -5.20 -0.37
C TYR A 74 12.63 -5.84 -0.81
N GLU A 75 13.58 -5.98 0.11
CA GLU A 75 14.89 -6.59 -0.15
C GLU A 75 14.75 -8.04 -0.64
N LYS A 76 14.00 -8.85 0.11
CA LYS A 76 13.79 -10.27 -0.18
C LYS A 76 13.11 -10.48 -1.53
N THR A 77 12.20 -9.60 -1.91
CA THR A 77 11.38 -9.75 -3.12
C THR A 77 12.09 -9.20 -4.37
N LEU A 78 12.77 -8.05 -4.26
CA LEU A 78 13.26 -7.31 -5.42
C LEU A 78 14.78 -7.21 -5.50
N ALA A 79 15.50 -7.27 -4.38
CA ALA A 79 16.93 -6.96 -4.34
C ALA A 79 17.84 -8.17 -4.11
N LYS A 80 17.31 -9.38 -3.98
CA LYS A 80 18.07 -10.61 -3.69
C LYS A 80 19.31 -10.83 -4.57
N ASN A 81 19.27 -10.41 -5.83
CA ASN A 81 20.35 -10.58 -6.80
C ASN A 81 20.96 -9.24 -7.25
N LEU A 82 20.78 -8.18 -6.48
CA LEU A 82 21.27 -6.84 -6.82
C LEU A 82 22.38 -6.39 -5.86
N PRO A 83 23.32 -5.56 -6.33
CA PRO A 83 24.40 -5.02 -5.49
C PRO A 83 23.91 -4.17 -4.31
N SER A 84 22.76 -3.51 -4.47
CA SER A 84 22.14 -2.72 -3.41
C SER A 84 20.64 -2.53 -3.66
N LEU A 85 19.92 -2.04 -2.65
CA LEU A 85 18.50 -1.68 -2.77
C LEU A 85 18.26 -0.54 -3.77
N TYR A 86 19.26 0.31 -4.03
CA TYR A 86 19.15 1.45 -4.95
C TYR A 86 19.15 1.03 -6.43
N GLU A 87 19.54 -0.20 -6.73
CA GLU A 87 19.55 -0.75 -8.09
C GLU A 87 18.18 -1.32 -8.50
N VAL A 88 17.20 -1.33 -7.59
CA VAL A 88 15.85 -1.79 -7.90
C VAL A 88 15.15 -0.75 -8.79
N ALA A 89 14.90 -1.12 -10.04
CA ALA A 89 14.20 -0.27 -10.99
C ALA A 89 12.75 0.01 -10.57
N ASP A 90 12.33 1.28 -10.69
CA ASP A 90 10.95 1.70 -10.50
C ASP A 90 10.10 1.42 -11.76
N ASN A 91 9.49 0.25 -11.79
CA ASN A 91 8.63 -0.18 -12.90
C ASN A 91 7.46 -1.06 -12.40
N TRP A 92 6.50 -1.30 -13.30
CA TRP A 92 5.30 -2.07 -12.99
C TRP A 92 5.55 -3.56 -12.76
N ASP A 93 6.60 -4.14 -13.34
CA ASP A 93 6.96 -5.55 -13.10
C ASP A 93 7.39 -5.77 -11.65
N ASN A 94 8.26 -4.89 -11.14
CA ASN A 94 8.70 -4.93 -9.75
C ASN A 94 7.55 -4.58 -8.80
N TYR A 95 6.70 -3.61 -9.16
CA TYR A 95 5.48 -3.35 -8.40
C TYR A 95 4.58 -4.59 -8.32
N THR A 96 4.36 -5.30 -9.43
CA THR A 96 3.51 -6.49 -9.52
C THR A 96 4.03 -7.63 -8.64
N LYS A 97 5.35 -7.80 -8.53
CA LYS A 97 5.97 -8.78 -7.63
C LYS A 97 5.80 -8.42 -6.16
N LEU A 98 5.92 -7.13 -5.82
CA LEU A 98 5.92 -6.65 -4.44
C LEU A 98 4.50 -6.43 -3.88
N LYS A 99 3.54 -6.01 -4.71
CA LYS A 99 2.17 -5.67 -4.27
C LYS A 99 1.43 -6.76 -3.48
N PRO A 100 1.56 -8.07 -3.77
CA PRO A 100 0.91 -9.09 -2.94
C PRO A 100 1.50 -9.17 -1.53
N ILE A 101 2.77 -8.80 -1.35
CA ILE A 101 3.45 -8.84 -0.04
C ILE A 101 3.02 -7.67 0.83
N ILE A 102 2.95 -6.45 0.26
CA ILE A 102 2.56 -5.24 0.99
C ILE A 102 1.16 -5.37 1.63
N ILE A 103 0.24 -6.19 1.08
CA ILE A 103 -1.16 -6.24 1.53
C ILE A 103 -1.56 -7.50 2.29
N SER A 104 -0.68 -8.49 2.46
CA SER A 104 -1.01 -9.63 3.33
C SER A 104 -1.37 -9.19 4.75
N ASP A 105 -0.83 -8.05 5.20
CA ASP A 105 -1.12 -7.46 6.51
C ASP A 105 -2.40 -6.59 6.50
N LEU A 106 -2.70 -5.90 5.39
CA LEU A 106 -3.92 -5.09 5.26
C LEU A 106 -5.20 -5.93 5.30
N ALA A 107 -5.18 -7.13 4.71
CA ALA A 107 -6.30 -8.07 4.78
C ALA A 107 -6.59 -8.47 6.23
N ASN A 108 -5.55 -8.64 7.06
CA ASN A 108 -5.70 -8.94 8.48
C ASN A 108 -6.31 -7.76 9.24
N GLU A 109 -5.90 -6.51 8.96
CA GLU A 109 -6.48 -5.33 9.60
C GLU A 109 -7.94 -5.07 9.20
N LYS A 110 -8.29 -5.21 7.91
CA LYS A 110 -9.70 -5.16 7.46
C LYS A 110 -10.52 -6.24 8.17
N MET A 111 -9.99 -7.45 8.32
CA MET A 111 -10.65 -8.52 9.08
C MET A 111 -10.78 -8.17 10.56
N VAL A 112 -9.79 -7.55 11.20
CA VAL A 112 -9.85 -7.12 12.60
C VAL A 112 -10.87 -5.98 12.79
N ALA A 113 -10.93 -5.01 11.87
CA ALA A 113 -11.92 -3.93 11.91
C ALA A 113 -13.36 -4.46 11.72
N ILE A 114 -13.55 -5.38 10.76
CA ILE A 114 -14.81 -6.11 10.59
C ILE A 114 -15.11 -6.91 11.86
N LYS A 115 -14.11 -7.52 12.52
CA LYS A 115 -14.28 -8.21 13.81
C LYS A 115 -14.75 -7.32 14.93
N SER A 116 -14.18 -6.14 15.01
CA SER A 116 -14.57 -5.14 16.01
C SER A 116 -15.97 -4.57 15.74
N HIS A 117 -16.39 -4.45 14.49
CA HIS A 117 -17.66 -3.83 14.11
C HIS A 117 -18.85 -4.80 14.07
N PHE A 118 -18.63 -6.05 13.63
CA PHE A 118 -19.69 -7.04 13.42
C PHE A 118 -19.70 -8.20 14.44
N GLY A 119 -18.70 -8.29 15.33
CA GLY A 119 -18.57 -9.36 16.34
C GLY A 119 -18.26 -10.75 15.73
N ASN A 120 -17.92 -11.77 16.53
CA ASN A 120 -17.42 -13.10 16.09
C ASN A 120 -18.41 -13.99 15.29
N CYS A 121 -19.32 -13.44 14.49
CA CYS A 121 -20.24 -14.20 13.65
C CYS A 121 -19.53 -14.82 12.41
N ALA A 122 -19.13 -16.09 12.52
CA ALA A 122 -18.37 -16.86 11.52
C ALA A 122 -18.92 -16.79 10.07
N SER A 123 -20.24 -16.68 9.91
CA SER A 123 -20.91 -16.65 8.60
C SER A 123 -20.73 -15.32 7.84
N VAL A 124 -20.53 -14.20 8.55
CA VAL A 124 -20.26 -12.89 7.95
C VAL A 124 -18.82 -12.82 7.45
N TYR A 125 -17.86 -13.38 8.21
CA TYR A 125 -16.46 -13.43 7.80
C TYR A 125 -16.23 -14.27 6.55
N PHE A 126 -16.89 -15.42 6.44
CA PHE A 126 -16.66 -16.32 5.30
C PHE A 126 -17.08 -15.66 3.97
N LYS A 127 -18.23 -14.97 3.96
CA LYS A 127 -18.70 -14.23 2.78
C LYS A 127 -17.89 -12.97 2.49
N MET A 128 -17.45 -12.22 3.51
CA MET A 128 -16.62 -11.03 3.30
C MET A 128 -15.17 -11.37 2.92
N ALA A 129 -14.59 -12.44 3.45
CA ALA A 129 -13.26 -12.92 3.09
C ALA A 129 -13.21 -13.38 1.63
N GLU A 130 -14.24 -14.05 1.13
CA GLU A 130 -14.33 -14.38 -0.30
C GLU A 130 -14.40 -13.15 -1.21
N VAL A 131 -14.98 -12.03 -0.73
CA VAL A 131 -15.02 -10.76 -1.50
C VAL A 131 -13.69 -10.03 -1.42
N ILE A 132 -13.06 -9.98 -0.23
CA ILE A 132 -11.76 -9.31 -0.02
C ILE A 132 -10.62 -10.04 -0.72
N LEU A 133 -10.66 -11.37 -0.83
CA LEU A 133 -9.66 -12.19 -1.54
C LEU A 133 -9.85 -12.19 -3.08
N LYS A 134 -10.97 -11.66 -3.57
CA LYS A 134 -11.29 -11.58 -5.02
C LYS A 134 -11.13 -10.17 -5.60
N LEU A 135 -10.77 -9.18 -4.77
CA LEU A 135 -10.35 -7.83 -5.16
C LEU A 135 -8.82 -7.76 -5.21
#